data_AF-A0A2V7PT61-F1
#
_entry.id   AF-A0A2V7PT61-F1
#
_cell.length_a   1.000
_cell.length_b   1.000
_cell.length_c   1.000
_cell.angle_alpha   90.00
_cell.angle_beta   90.00
_cell.angle_gamma   90.00
#
_symmetry.space_group_name_H-M   'P 1'
#
loop_
_entity.id
_entity.type
_entity.pdbx_description
1 polymer ?
#
loop_
_entity_poly.entity_id
_entity_poly.type
_entity_poly.pdbx_seq_one_letter_code
_entity_poly.pdbx_strand_id
1 'polypeptide(L)' 'MVVSMHGGTEYVDTPPKHMQDLERGAVDAGADLVLAHHPHVLQPVVWYRHKPIVQSLGNFVFLQD' A
#
# COMPACT_ATOMS: atom_id res chain seq x y z
N MET A 1 -8.82 10.44 -8.43
CA MET A 1 -7.39 10.18 -8.70
C MET A 1 -6.94 8.92 -7.99
N VAL A 2 -6.25 8.01 -8.69
CA VAL A 2 -5.65 6.80 -8.10
C VAL A 2 -4.14 7.01 -8.02
N VAL A 3 -3.53 6.66 -6.88
CA VAL A 3 -2.08 6.69 -6.69
C VAL A 3 -1.56 5.26 -6.56
N SER A 4 -0.64 4.86 -7.44
CA SER A 4 0.07 3.59 -7.34
C SER A 4 1.43 3.83 -6.69
N MET A 5 1.76 3.10 -5.63
CA MET A 5 2.99 3.29 -4.86
C MET A 5 3.84 2.02 -4.89
N HIS A 6 5.13 2.16 -5.19
CA HIS A 6 6.09 1.06 -5.16
C HIS A 6 7.10 1.27 -4.04
N GLY A 7 7.05 0.44 -2.99
CA GLY A 7 8.00 0.51 -1.89
C GLY A 7 7.54 -0.24 -0.64
N GLY A 8 8.40 -0.24 0.39
CA GLY A 8 8.19 -0.97 1.64
C GLY A 8 9.34 -1.92 1.93
N THR A 9 9.12 -2.82 2.88
CA THR A 9 10.07 -3.89 3.20
C THR A 9 9.53 -5.19 2.63
N GLU A 10 10.38 -5.93 1.91
CA GLU A 10 10.02 -7.23 1.32
C GLU A 10 9.61 -8.23 2.40
N TYR A 11 8.57 -9.02 2.11
CA TYR A 11 8.12 -10.16 2.91
C TYR A 11 7.70 -9.83 4.35
N VAL A 12 7.18 -8.62 4.58
CA VAL A 12 6.64 -8.21 5.88
C VAL A 12 5.15 -7.93 5.75
N ASP A 13 4.34 -8.45 6.67
CA ASP A 13 2.87 -8.33 6.63
C ASP A 13 2.34 -6.93 6.97
N THR A 14 3.20 -6.05 7.49
CA THR A 14 2.84 -4.67 7.86
C THR A 14 3.84 -3.71 7.25
N PRO A 15 3.37 -2.67 6.53
CA PRO A 15 4.28 -1.68 5.95
C PRO A 15 4.96 -0.87 7.05
N PRO A 16 6.22 -0.46 6.85
CA PRO A 16 6.92 0.40 7.80
C PRO A 16 6.20 1.74 7.94
N LYS A 17 6.35 2.41 9.09
CA LYS A 17 5.58 3.63 9.41
C LYS A 17 5.67 4.71 8.33
N HIS A 18 6.85 4.91 7.72
CA HIS A 18 7.03 5.92 6.67
C HIS A 18 6.17 5.65 5.42
N MET A 19 5.92 4.38 5.08
CA MET A 19 5.01 4.02 3.98
C MET A 19 3.56 4.34 4.37
N GLN A 20 3.15 4.01 5.60
CA GLN A 20 1.81 4.34 6.08
C GLN A 20 1.55 5.86 6.10
N ASP A 21 2.56 6.63 6.50
CA ASP A 21 2.49 8.09 6.52
C ASP A 21 2.38 8.64 5.08
N LEU A 22 3.13 8.08 4.13
CA LEU A 22 3.08 8.49 2.73
C LEU A 22 1.75 8.13 2.06
N GLU A 23 1.22 6.94 2.32
CA GLU A 23 -0.10 6.49 1.84
C GLU A 23 -1.22 7.41 2.34
N ARG A 24 -1.22 7.75 3.63
CA ARG A 24 -2.19 8.71 4.21
C ARG A 24 -2.00 10.11 3.64
N GLY A 25 -0.74 10.53 3.46
CA GLY A 25 -0.40 11.80 2.82
C GLY A 25 -0.93 11.92 1.40
N ALA A 26 -0.94 10.81 0.63
CA ALA A 26 -1.54 10.78 -0.70
C ALA A 26 -3.06 11.00 -0.65
N VAL A 27 -3.76 10.41 0.33
CA VAL A 27 -5.19 10.68 0.56
C VAL A 27 -5.42 12.12 1.00
N ASP A 28 -4.61 12.65 1.92
CA ASP A 28 -4.70 14.05 2.35
C ASP A 28 -4.45 15.03 1.19
N ALA A 29 -3.63 14.65 0.20
CA ALA A 29 -3.39 15.39 -1.03
C ALA A 29 -4.49 15.22 -2.11
N GLY A 30 -5.53 14.44 -1.85
CA GLY A 30 -6.69 14.28 -2.73
C GLY A 30 -6.77 12.97 -3.51
N ALA A 31 -6.00 11.94 -3.14
CA ALA A 31 -6.18 10.61 -3.72
C ALA A 31 -7.54 10.00 -3.31
N ASP A 32 -8.23 9.38 -4.26
CA ASP A 32 -9.47 8.64 -4.03
C ASP A 32 -9.22 7.16 -3.68
N LEU A 33 -8.03 6.66 -4.04
CA LEU A 33 -7.53 5.32 -3.76
C LEU A 33 -6.00 5.35 -3.78
N VAL A 34 -5.39 4.67 -2.82
CA VAL A 34 -3.97 4.33 -2.84
C VAL A 34 -3.80 2.83 -3.04
N LEU A 35 -2.99 2.44 -4.00
CA LEU A 35 -2.68 1.05 -4.34
C LEU A 35 -1.16 0.84 -4.24
N ALA A 36 -0.71 0.23 -3.16
CA ALA A 36 0.70 -0.06 -2.95
C ALA A 36 1.05 -1.50 -3.36
N HIS A 37 2.32 -1.70 -3.69
CA HIS A 37 2.96 -2.98 -4.00
C HIS A 37 4.48 -2.85 -3.80
N HIS A 38 5.20 -3.98 -3.89
CA HIS A 38 6.64 -4.19 -3.64
C HIS A 38 6.90 -5.25 -2.57
N PRO A 39 6.18 -5.32 -1.43
CA PRO A 39 6.50 -6.29 -0.39
C PRO A 39 6.37 -7.77 -0.80
N HIS A 40 5.82 -8.06 -1.99
CA HIS A 40 5.53 -9.39 -2.52
C HIS A 40 4.55 -10.24 -1.69
N VAL A 41 4.11 -9.73 -0.54
CA VAL A 41 3.07 -10.29 0.32
C VAL A 41 1.85 -9.37 0.39
N LEU A 42 0.69 -9.95 0.66
CA LEU A 42 -0.53 -9.19 0.93
C LEU A 42 -0.36 -8.39 2.22
N GLN A 43 -0.74 -7.11 2.19
CA GLN A 43 -0.80 -6.26 3.38
C GLN A 43 -2.22 -5.68 3.54
N PRO A 44 -2.57 -5.12 4.71
CA PRO A 44 -3.94 -4.73 5.01
C PRO A 44 -4.57 -3.75 4.02
N VAL A 45 -5.91 -3.81 3.92
CA VAL A 45 -6.70 -2.73 3.36
C VAL A 45 -7.14 -1.82 4.50
N VAL A 46 -6.71 -0.56 4.47
CA VAL A 46 -7.00 0.44 5.48
C VAL A 46 -7.94 1.49 4.91
N TRP A 47 -8.97 1.85 5.67
CA TRP A 47 -9.85 2.97 5.34
C TRP A 47 -9.37 4.22 6.08
N TYR A 48 -9.06 5.27 5.33
CA TYR A 48 -8.66 6.56 5.87
C TYR A 48 -9.46 7.68 5.20
N ARG A 49 -10.15 8.50 5.99
CA ARG A 49 -11.07 9.57 5.50
C ARG A 49 -12.06 9.06 4.44
N HIS A 50 -12.62 7.88 4.65
CA HIS A 50 -13.54 7.20 3.71
C HIS A 50 -12.94 6.82 2.34
N LYS A 51 -11.61 6.89 2.19
CA LYS A 51 -10.89 6.43 1.00
C LYS A 51 -10.13 5.13 1.33
N PRO A 52 -10.15 4.13 0.43
CA PRO A 52 -9.38 2.91 0.61
C PRO A 52 -7.88 3.13 0.34
N ILE A 53 -7.06 2.48 1.15
CA ILE A 53 -5.62 2.31 0.98
C ILE A 53 -5.36 0.81 0.98
N VAL A 54 -4.91 0.26 -0.14
CA VAL A 54 -4.48 -1.14 -0.26
C VAL A 54 -2.96 -1.14 -0.08
N GLN A 55 -2.46 -1.58 1.08
CA GLN A 55 -1.06 -1.39 1.47
C GLN A 55 -0.09 -2.32 0.73
N SER A 56 -0.57 -3.46 0.24
CA SER A 56 0.12 -4.29 -0.75
C SER A 56 -0.86 -5.30 -1.31
N LEU A 57 -0.89 -5.44 -2.64
CA LEU A 57 -1.58 -6.55 -3.31
C LEU A 57 -0.84 -7.89 -3.19
N GLY A 58 0.41 -7.88 -2.74
CA GLY A 58 1.30 -9.03 -2.83
C GLY A 58 1.51 -9.50 -4.27
N ASN A 59 2.06 -10.70 -4.41
CA ASN A 59 2.09 -11.39 -5.69
C ASN A 59 0.82 -12.24 -5.86
N PHE A 60 0.26 -12.25 -7.07
CA PHE A 60 -0.94 -13.05 -7.36
C PHE A 60 -0.61 -14.52 -7.65
N VAL A 61 0.25 -14.80 -8.65
CA VAL A 61 0.62 -16.18 -9.07
C VAL A 61 2.15 -16.37 -9.09
N PHE A 62 2.93 -15.33 -8.79
CA PHE A 62 4.39 -15.38 -8.84
C PHE A 62 4.97 -15.60 -7.45
N LEU A 63 5.81 -16.63 -7.32
CA LEU A 63 6.72 -16.77 -6.20
C LEU A 63 7.98 -15.97 -6.50
N GLN A 64 8.54 -15.30 -5.50
CA GLN A 64 9.79 -14.58 -5.61
C GLN A 64 10.68 -15.12 -4.48
N ASP A 65 11.72 -15.83 -4.89
CA ASP A 65 12.68 -16.53 -4.03
C ASP A 65 14.08 -15.96 -4.24
#